data_AF-A2E5Z8-F1
#
_entry.id   AF-A2E5Z8-F1
#
_cell.length_a   1.000
_cell.length_b   1.000
_cell.length_c   1.000
_cell.angle_alpha   90.00
_cell.angle_beta   90.00
_cell.angle_gamma   90.00
#
_symmetry.space_group_name_H-M   'P 1'
#
loop_
_entity.id
_entity.type
_entity.pdbx_description
1 polymer ?
#
loop_
_entity_poly.entity_id
_entity_poly.type
_entity_poly.pdbx_seq_one_letter_code
_entity_poly.pdbx_strand_id
1 'polypeptide(L)'
;MFRSVTPPLPSKDHIDQCERLIKKHNDTLLTMSSDIQEYFSKALLQFAKSSPKELHPIYNGFIKSGVKFASSFVGFLKKLSPQLATISDLENKYAVLSDRFSEYQNDIKSVRDEETPENIEKEKKDLLAFVEQFQKFNTDSNVFLPCFLMLYISCCTQLSQDTTAFLNEINSLIKSYKPIEKSKEEKEVEDLIAKLETELQQYNEKQAQLQQQAITANQTQKVQENPEK
;
A
#
# COMPACT_ATOMS: atom_id res chain seq x y z
N MET A 1 -38.87 -25.66 -21.60
CA MET A 1 -38.24 -24.60 -22.42
C MET A 1 -37.45 -23.69 -21.50
N PHE A 2 -36.13 -23.82 -21.48
CA PHE A 2 -35.28 -22.84 -20.79
C PHE A 2 -35.25 -21.59 -21.67
N ARG A 3 -35.85 -20.48 -21.22
CA ARG A 3 -35.61 -19.18 -21.85
C ARG A 3 -34.12 -18.92 -21.69
N SER A 4 -33.41 -18.73 -22.81
CA SER A 4 -32.07 -18.15 -22.79
C SER A 4 -32.22 -16.77 -22.13
N VAL A 5 -31.92 -16.70 -20.84
CA VAL A 5 -31.83 -15.43 -20.13
C VAL A 5 -30.44 -14.90 -20.46
N THR A 6 -30.30 -14.34 -21.66
CA THR A 6 -29.09 -13.58 -21.98
C THR A 6 -29.12 -12.39 -21.02
N PRO A 7 -28.17 -12.27 -20.07
CA PRO A 7 -28.16 -11.15 -19.16
C PRO A 7 -28.11 -9.85 -19.98
N PRO A 8 -28.85 -8.80 -19.56
CA PRO A 8 -28.84 -7.54 -20.28
C PRO A 8 -27.40 -7.02 -20.35
N LEU A 9 -27.01 -6.54 -21.53
CA LEU A 9 -25.71 -5.89 -21.70
C LEU A 9 -25.62 -4.70 -20.71
N PRO A 10 -24.45 -4.48 -20.07
CA PRO A 10 -24.28 -3.34 -19.18
C PRO A 10 -24.58 -2.04 -19.93
N SER A 11 -25.25 -1.09 -19.28
CA SER A 11 -25.43 0.24 -19.89
C SER A 11 -24.07 0.93 -20.05
N LYS A 12 -23.99 1.85 -21.03
CA LYS A 12 -22.78 2.66 -21.29
C LYS A 12 -22.25 3.33 -20.01
N ASP A 13 -23.14 3.87 -19.19
CA ASP A 13 -22.76 4.50 -17.91
C ASP A 13 -22.03 3.55 -16.95
N HIS A 14 -22.42 2.27 -16.92
CA HIS A 14 -21.74 1.27 -16.10
C HIS A 14 -20.34 0.96 -16.63
N ILE A 15 -20.17 0.90 -17.96
CA ILE A 15 -18.86 0.67 -18.59
C ILE A 15 -17.93 1.86 -18.28
N ASP A 16 -18.41 3.09 -18.50
CA ASP A 16 -17.65 4.32 -18.21
C ASP A 16 -17.30 4.44 -16.71
N GLN A 17 -18.18 3.99 -15.82
CA GLN A 17 -17.90 3.95 -14.38
C GLN A 17 -16.84 2.90 -14.04
N CYS A 18 -16.92 1.70 -14.61
CA CYS A 18 -15.91 0.65 -14.45
C CYS A 18 -14.54 1.13 -14.94
N GLU A 19 -14.46 1.75 -16.11
CA GLU A 19 -13.21 2.29 -16.67
C GLU A 19 -12.57 3.32 -15.73
N ARG A 20 -13.37 4.30 -15.26
CA ARG A 20 -12.89 5.31 -14.29
C ARG A 20 -12.38 4.68 -12.99
N LEU A 21 -13.06 3.65 -12.49
CA LEU A 21 -12.65 2.94 -11.28
C LEU A 21 -11.33 2.19 -11.49
N ILE A 22 -11.17 1.51 -12.65
CA ILE A 22 -9.94 0.80 -13.01
C ILE A 22 -8.76 1.77 -13.12
N LYS A 23 -8.94 2.92 -13.80
CA LYS A 23 -7.91 3.96 -13.92
C LYS A 23 -7.50 4.51 -12.55
N LYS A 24 -8.47 4.89 -11.72
CA LYS A 24 -8.22 5.37 -10.36
C LYS A 24 -7.49 4.33 -9.50
N HIS A 25 -7.86 3.06 -9.63
CA HIS A 25 -7.19 1.98 -8.92
C HIS A 25 -5.73 1.84 -9.38
N ASN A 26 -5.47 1.91 -10.69
CA ASN A 26 -4.11 1.88 -11.23
C ASN A 26 -3.25 3.06 -10.75
N ASP A 27 -3.81 4.28 -10.73
CA ASP A 27 -3.11 5.47 -10.21
C ASP A 27 -2.76 5.33 -8.72
N THR A 28 -3.69 4.76 -7.95
CA THR A 28 -3.47 4.45 -6.52
C THR A 28 -2.33 3.45 -6.36
N LEU A 29 -2.31 2.40 -7.17
CA LEU A 29 -1.25 1.40 -7.15
C LEU A 29 0.11 2.00 -7.55
N LEU A 30 0.17 2.87 -8.56
CA LEU A 30 1.41 3.56 -8.95
C LEU A 30 1.94 4.46 -7.84
N THR A 31 1.05 5.20 -7.18
CA THR A 31 1.40 6.04 -6.01
C THR A 31 1.95 5.18 -4.89
N MET A 32 1.24 4.11 -4.52
CA MET A 32 1.68 3.17 -3.49
C MET A 32 3.04 2.54 -3.82
N SER A 33 3.30 2.22 -5.09
CA SER A 33 4.61 1.72 -5.53
C SER A 33 5.72 2.73 -5.26
N SER A 34 5.48 4.00 -5.58
CA SER A 34 6.43 5.08 -5.33
C SER A 34 6.69 5.24 -3.84
N ASP A 35 5.64 5.23 -3.02
CA ASP A 35 5.73 5.38 -1.56
C ASP A 35 6.53 4.23 -0.93
N ILE A 36 6.28 2.98 -1.35
CA ILE A 36 7.02 1.81 -0.87
C ILE A 36 8.50 1.91 -1.25
N GLN A 37 8.81 2.28 -2.50
CA GLN A 37 10.18 2.45 -2.95
C GLN A 37 10.90 3.56 -2.18
N GLU A 38 10.25 4.70 -1.98
CA GLU A 38 10.78 5.83 -1.23
C GLU A 38 11.04 5.46 0.23
N TYR A 39 10.09 4.78 0.87
CA TYR A 39 10.22 4.34 2.25
C TYR A 39 11.46 3.46 2.45
N PHE A 40 11.58 2.36 1.68
CA PHE A 40 12.68 1.41 1.89
C PHE A 40 14.03 1.92 1.38
N SER A 41 14.06 2.70 0.29
CA SER A 41 15.31 3.13 -0.33
C SER A 41 15.86 4.43 0.25
N LYS A 42 15.00 5.29 0.81
CA LYS A 42 15.41 6.59 1.36
C LYS A 42 15.10 6.71 2.85
N ALA A 43 13.83 6.67 3.24
CA ALA A 43 13.43 7.05 4.59
C ALA A 43 14.03 6.09 5.64
N LEU A 44 13.88 4.79 5.42
CA LEU A 44 14.43 3.77 6.32
C LEU A 44 15.97 3.76 6.29
N LEU A 45 16.58 3.99 5.12
CA LEU A 45 18.04 4.10 5.00
C LEU A 45 18.58 5.30 5.78
N GLN A 46 17.91 6.45 5.71
CA GLN A 46 18.30 7.64 6.46
C GLN A 46 18.15 7.41 7.97
N PHE A 47 17.04 6.79 8.39
CA PHE A 47 16.82 6.41 9.78
C PHE A 47 17.89 5.43 10.29
N ALA A 48 18.26 4.44 9.48
CA ALA A 48 19.33 3.49 9.79
C ALA A 48 20.70 4.17 9.96
N LYS A 49 20.98 5.23 9.20
CA LYS A 49 22.24 5.99 9.35
C LYS A 49 22.31 6.76 10.66
N SER A 50 21.17 7.23 11.18
CA SER A 50 21.07 7.94 12.45
C SER A 50 20.92 7.02 13.67
N SER A 51 20.71 5.72 13.47
CA SER A 51 20.50 4.78 14.58
C SER A 51 21.82 4.25 15.16
N PRO A 52 21.80 3.73 16.39
CA PRO A 52 22.94 3.04 16.99
C PRO A 52 23.51 1.95 16.08
N LYS A 53 24.84 1.80 16.07
CA LYS A 53 25.55 0.86 15.18
C LYS A 53 25.12 -0.59 15.41
N GLU A 54 24.73 -0.90 16.63
CA GLU A 54 24.23 -2.20 17.09
C GLU A 54 22.93 -2.59 16.36
N LEU A 55 22.14 -1.60 15.93
CA LEU A 55 20.89 -1.83 15.19
C LEU A 55 21.08 -1.85 13.67
N HIS A 56 22.25 -1.44 13.16
CA HIS A 56 22.52 -1.39 11.71
C HIS A 56 22.30 -2.74 11.02
N PRO A 57 22.72 -3.91 11.57
CA PRO A 57 22.48 -5.19 10.91
C PRO A 57 20.99 -5.48 10.69
N ILE A 58 20.15 -5.11 11.66
CA ILE A 58 18.71 -5.33 11.61
C ILE A 58 18.09 -4.41 10.56
N TYR A 59 18.39 -3.11 10.63
CA TYR A 59 17.87 -2.15 9.66
C TYR A 59 18.34 -2.43 8.23
N ASN A 60 19.60 -2.84 8.04
CA ASN A 60 20.09 -3.27 6.74
C ASN A 60 19.34 -4.50 6.22
N GLY A 61 18.98 -5.44 7.12
CA GLY A 61 18.09 -6.56 6.81
C GLY A 61 16.72 -6.10 6.33
N PHE A 62 16.07 -5.20 7.08
CA PHE A 62 14.78 -4.60 6.72
C PHE A 62 14.83 -3.89 5.36
N ILE A 63 15.86 -3.06 5.14
CA ILE A 63 16.05 -2.32 3.88
C ILE A 63 16.23 -3.30 2.72
N LYS A 64 17.11 -4.29 2.86
CA LYS A 64 17.37 -5.28 1.80
C LYS A 64 16.11 -6.05 1.42
N SER A 65 15.36 -6.54 2.41
CA SER A 65 14.11 -7.27 2.21
C SER A 65 13.03 -6.36 1.60
N GLY A 66 12.90 -5.14 2.13
CA GLY A 66 11.94 -4.16 1.66
C GLY A 66 12.18 -3.64 0.25
N VAL A 67 13.45 -3.40 -0.15
CA VAL A 67 13.81 -3.02 -1.53
C VAL A 67 13.49 -4.16 -2.51
N LYS A 68 13.71 -5.42 -2.10
CA LYS A 68 13.31 -6.59 -2.90
C LYS A 68 11.79 -6.64 -3.08
N PHE A 69 11.03 -6.47 -2.01
CA PHE A 69 9.56 -6.39 -2.08
C PHE A 69 9.07 -5.22 -2.95
N ALA A 70 9.64 -4.03 -2.79
CA ALA A 70 9.33 -2.86 -3.60
C ALA A 70 9.57 -3.13 -5.10
N SER A 71 10.66 -3.83 -5.42
CA SER A 71 10.99 -4.22 -6.80
C SER A 71 9.98 -5.22 -7.37
N SER A 72 9.54 -6.18 -6.56
CA SER A 72 8.46 -7.11 -6.93
C SER A 72 7.14 -6.38 -7.23
N PHE A 73 6.77 -5.40 -6.40
CA PHE A 73 5.58 -4.58 -6.61
C PHE A 73 5.65 -3.77 -7.91
N VAL A 74 6.80 -3.15 -8.21
CA VAL A 74 7.03 -2.50 -9.52
C VAL A 74 6.93 -3.51 -10.67
N GLY A 75 7.49 -4.71 -10.50
CA GLY A 75 7.39 -5.79 -11.48
C GLY A 75 5.95 -6.21 -11.76
N PHE A 76 5.11 -6.27 -10.73
CA PHE A 76 3.67 -6.49 -10.84
C PHE A 76 3.00 -5.41 -11.70
N LEU A 77 3.25 -4.12 -11.42
CA LEU A 77 2.66 -3.02 -12.18
C LEU A 77 3.12 -2.98 -13.64
N LYS A 78 4.38 -3.29 -13.91
CA LYS A 78 4.90 -3.40 -15.28
C LYS A 78 4.20 -4.49 -16.10
N LYS A 79 3.75 -5.57 -15.46
CA LYS A 79 3.00 -6.65 -16.12
C LYS A 79 1.52 -6.31 -16.28
N LEU A 80 0.94 -5.57 -15.33
CA LEU A 80 -0.46 -5.15 -15.35
C LEU A 80 -0.73 -4.02 -16.36
N SER A 81 0.19 -3.05 -16.48
CA SER A 81 -0.03 -1.84 -17.30
C SER A 81 -0.37 -2.14 -18.77
N PRO A 82 0.34 -3.05 -19.48
CA PRO A 82 -0.01 -3.39 -20.86
C PRO A 82 -1.39 -4.04 -20.98
N GLN A 83 -1.82 -4.80 -19.97
CA GLN A 83 -3.13 -5.45 -19.97
C GLN A 83 -4.26 -4.42 -19.86
N LEU A 84 -4.07 -3.41 -19.00
CA LEU A 84 -5.01 -2.28 -18.88
C LEU A 84 -5.08 -1.47 -20.18
N ALA A 85 -3.95 -1.28 -20.86
CA ALA A 85 -3.93 -0.61 -22.15
C ALA A 85 -4.72 -1.38 -23.22
N THR A 86 -4.61 -2.72 -23.24
CA THR A 86 -5.41 -3.55 -24.16
C THR A 86 -6.91 -3.49 -23.86
N ILE A 87 -7.31 -3.41 -22.58
CA ILE A 87 -8.73 -3.21 -22.22
C ILE A 87 -9.24 -1.90 -22.80
N SER A 88 -8.50 -0.80 -22.62
CA SER A 88 -8.89 0.50 -23.15
C SER A 88 -8.97 0.50 -24.69
N ASP A 89 -8.06 -0.21 -25.38
CA ASP A 89 -8.14 -0.40 -26.85
C ASP A 89 -9.41 -1.17 -27.27
N LEU A 90 -9.75 -2.26 -26.56
CA LEU A 90 -10.97 -3.03 -26.83
C LEU A 90 -12.23 -2.20 -26.58
N GLU A 91 -12.25 -1.38 -25.53
CA GLU A 91 -13.35 -0.46 -25.24
C GLU A 91 -13.52 0.58 -26.36
N ASN A 92 -12.43 1.18 -26.83
CA ASN A 92 -12.47 2.11 -27.97
C ASN A 92 -13.00 1.43 -29.23
N LYS A 93 -12.54 0.20 -29.54
CA LYS A 93 -13.05 -0.59 -30.66
C LYS A 93 -14.54 -0.88 -30.53
N TYR A 94 -15.00 -1.21 -29.32
CA TYR A 94 -16.42 -1.43 -29.02
C TYR A 94 -17.25 -0.16 -29.24
N ALA A 95 -16.78 1.00 -28.77
CA ALA A 95 -17.45 2.28 -28.98
C ALA A 95 -17.63 2.60 -30.47
N VAL A 96 -16.55 2.47 -31.27
CA VAL A 96 -16.59 2.67 -32.72
C VAL A 96 -17.57 1.70 -33.41
N LEU A 97 -17.60 0.44 -32.97
CA LEU A 97 -18.51 -0.57 -33.50
C LEU A 97 -19.98 -0.26 -33.16
N SER A 98 -20.24 0.24 -31.95
CA SER A 98 -21.56 0.67 -31.50
C SER A 98 -22.06 1.88 -32.28
N ASP A 99 -21.18 2.86 -32.55
CA ASP A 99 -21.52 4.04 -33.35
C ASP A 99 -21.85 3.64 -34.79
N ARG A 100 -21.02 2.80 -35.41
CA ARG A 100 -21.28 2.25 -36.76
C ARG A 100 -22.56 1.43 -36.86
N PHE A 101 -22.87 0.65 -35.82
CA PHE A 101 -24.14 -0.08 -35.79
C PHE A 101 -25.33 0.88 -35.76
N SER A 102 -25.22 1.96 -35.00
CA SER A 102 -26.26 3.00 -34.90
C SER A 102 -26.42 3.75 -36.23
N GLU A 103 -25.32 4.06 -36.91
CA GLU A 103 -25.31 4.62 -38.27
C GLU A 103 -26.01 3.68 -39.26
N TYR A 104 -25.62 2.40 -39.28
CA TYR A 104 -26.27 1.39 -40.12
C TYR A 104 -27.78 1.29 -39.87
N GLN A 105 -28.20 1.31 -38.59
CA GLN A 105 -29.62 1.29 -38.22
C GLN A 105 -30.40 2.53 -38.67
N ASN A 106 -29.74 3.66 -38.88
CA ASN A 106 -30.38 4.84 -39.46
C ASN A 106 -30.39 4.75 -40.99
N ASP A 107 -29.28 4.35 -41.60
CA ASP A 107 -29.16 4.23 -43.06
C ASP A 107 -30.15 3.21 -43.64
N ILE A 108 -30.37 2.07 -42.96
CA ILE A 108 -31.33 1.05 -43.39
C ILE A 108 -32.79 1.54 -43.39
N LYS A 109 -33.15 2.55 -42.59
CA LYS A 109 -34.50 3.14 -42.66
C LYS A 109 -34.73 3.78 -44.02
N SER A 110 -33.75 4.54 -44.50
CA SER A 110 -33.76 5.16 -45.83
C SER A 110 -33.90 4.15 -46.96
N VAL A 111 -33.26 2.97 -46.85
CA VAL A 111 -33.39 1.90 -47.85
C VAL A 111 -34.77 1.25 -47.82
N ARG A 112 -35.33 1.05 -46.62
CA ARG A 112 -36.72 0.56 -46.47
C ARG A 112 -37.77 1.54 -46.99
N ASP A 113 -37.46 2.83 -46.97
CA ASP A 113 -38.38 3.88 -47.43
C ASP A 113 -38.34 4.04 -48.96
N GLU A 114 -37.20 3.82 -49.63
CA GLU A 114 -37.04 4.13 -51.07
C GLU A 114 -36.61 2.95 -51.99
N GLU A 115 -36.32 1.74 -51.48
CA GLU A 115 -36.10 0.45 -52.20
C GLU A 115 -35.41 0.48 -53.59
N THR A 116 -34.53 1.44 -53.86
CA THR A 116 -33.81 1.51 -55.13
C THR A 116 -32.67 0.49 -55.19
N PRO A 117 -32.30 -0.02 -56.39
CA PRO A 117 -31.15 -0.91 -56.55
C PRO A 117 -29.84 -0.33 -55.99
N GLU A 118 -29.62 0.98 -56.14
CA GLU A 118 -28.47 1.69 -55.60
C GLU A 118 -28.45 1.67 -54.07
N ASN A 119 -29.61 1.87 -53.43
CA ASN A 119 -29.74 1.85 -51.98
C ASN A 119 -29.50 0.44 -51.41
N ILE A 120 -30.00 -0.61 -52.09
CA ILE A 120 -29.77 -2.01 -51.70
C ILE A 120 -28.29 -2.39 -51.79
N GLU A 121 -27.59 -2.00 -52.87
CA GLU A 121 -26.16 -2.33 -52.99
C GLU A 121 -25.31 -1.54 -51.98
N LYS A 122 -25.70 -0.29 -51.67
CA LYS A 122 -25.07 0.49 -50.58
C LYS A 122 -25.24 -0.21 -49.24
N GLU A 123 -26.48 -0.60 -48.86
CA GLU A 123 -26.75 -1.31 -47.61
C GLU A 123 -25.91 -2.58 -47.48
N LYS A 124 -25.87 -3.39 -48.55
CA LYS A 124 -25.07 -4.62 -48.57
C LYS A 124 -23.59 -4.34 -48.32
N LYS A 125 -23.02 -3.29 -48.92
CA LYS A 125 -21.62 -2.91 -48.69
C LYS A 125 -21.39 -2.48 -47.25
N ASP A 126 -22.28 -1.67 -46.69
CA ASP A 126 -22.17 -1.16 -45.32
C ASP A 126 -22.34 -2.28 -44.28
N LEU A 127 -23.28 -3.20 -44.52
CA LEU A 127 -23.48 -4.40 -43.70
C LEU A 127 -22.26 -5.32 -43.71
N LEU A 128 -21.68 -5.58 -44.89
CA LEU A 128 -20.47 -6.41 -44.99
C LEU A 128 -19.29 -5.78 -44.24
N ALA A 129 -19.12 -4.45 -44.35
CA ALA A 129 -18.09 -3.72 -43.61
C ALA A 129 -18.31 -3.77 -42.09
N PHE A 130 -19.57 -3.66 -41.63
CA PHE A 130 -19.91 -3.83 -40.22
C PHE A 130 -19.61 -5.25 -39.72
N VAL A 131 -20.02 -6.27 -40.47
CA VAL A 131 -19.80 -7.69 -40.13
C VAL A 131 -18.31 -8.01 -40.00
N GLU A 132 -17.48 -7.52 -40.91
CA GLU A 132 -16.03 -7.72 -40.86
C GLU A 132 -15.43 -7.11 -39.58
N GLN A 133 -15.85 -5.90 -39.21
CA GLN A 133 -15.37 -5.23 -37.99
C GLN A 133 -15.87 -5.91 -36.72
N PHE A 134 -17.13 -6.34 -36.70
CA PHE A 134 -17.72 -7.08 -35.60
C PHE A 134 -17.00 -8.42 -35.38
N GLN A 135 -16.68 -9.13 -36.46
CA GLN A 135 -15.91 -10.38 -36.39
C GLN A 135 -14.52 -10.13 -35.81
N LYS A 136 -13.81 -9.11 -36.29
CA LYS A 136 -12.48 -8.75 -35.76
C LYS A 136 -12.53 -8.41 -34.28
N PHE A 137 -13.48 -7.58 -33.85
CA PHE A 137 -13.67 -7.26 -32.43
C PHE A 137 -13.95 -8.51 -31.59
N ASN A 138 -14.83 -9.40 -32.06
CA ASN A 138 -15.12 -10.65 -31.36
C ASN A 138 -13.90 -11.56 -31.25
N THR A 139 -13.08 -11.67 -32.30
CA THR A 139 -11.84 -12.44 -32.25
C THR A 139 -10.87 -11.84 -31.24
N ASP A 140 -10.61 -10.54 -31.32
CA ASP A 140 -9.70 -9.83 -30.40
C ASP A 140 -10.16 -9.99 -28.94
N SER A 141 -11.46 -9.79 -28.67
CA SER A 141 -12.05 -9.86 -27.32
C SER A 141 -12.03 -11.29 -26.75
N ASN A 142 -12.44 -12.29 -27.53
CA ASN A 142 -12.49 -13.68 -27.07
C ASN A 142 -11.10 -14.28 -26.83
N VAL A 143 -10.07 -13.83 -27.57
CA VAL A 143 -8.69 -14.23 -27.31
C VAL A 143 -8.14 -13.52 -26.09
N PHE A 144 -8.44 -12.23 -25.93
CA PHE A 144 -7.89 -11.43 -24.85
C PHE A 144 -8.44 -11.84 -23.48
N LEU A 145 -9.75 -12.07 -23.34
CA LEU A 145 -10.40 -12.23 -22.03
C LEU A 145 -9.82 -13.39 -21.19
N PRO A 146 -9.62 -14.61 -21.74
CA PRO A 146 -9.01 -15.71 -21.00
C PRO A 146 -7.53 -15.44 -20.68
N CYS A 147 -6.80 -14.83 -21.62
CA CYS A 147 -5.39 -14.47 -21.42
C CYS A 147 -5.22 -13.42 -20.33
N PHE A 148 -6.06 -12.39 -20.31
CA PHE A 148 -6.09 -11.34 -19.30
C PHE A 148 -6.27 -11.95 -17.91
N LEU A 149 -7.32 -12.76 -17.73
CA LEU A 149 -7.62 -13.36 -16.43
C LEU A 149 -6.46 -14.22 -15.91
N MET A 150 -5.89 -15.05 -16.78
CA MET A 150 -4.73 -15.89 -16.43
C MET A 150 -3.50 -15.07 -16.04
N LEU A 151 -3.17 -14.04 -16.82
CA LEU A 151 -2.02 -13.18 -16.55
C LEU A 151 -2.22 -12.36 -15.28
N TYR A 152 -3.43 -11.82 -15.07
CA TYR A 152 -3.79 -11.08 -13.87
C TYR A 152 -3.67 -11.95 -12.62
N ILE A 153 -4.29 -13.14 -12.63
CA ILE A 153 -4.21 -14.10 -11.51
C ILE A 153 -2.76 -14.49 -11.23
N SER A 154 -1.97 -14.77 -12.27
CA SER A 154 -0.55 -15.09 -12.13
C SER A 154 0.24 -13.96 -11.48
N CYS A 155 0.01 -12.71 -11.91
CA CYS A 155 0.66 -11.53 -11.34
C CYS A 155 0.28 -11.31 -9.87
N CYS A 156 -1.00 -11.43 -9.52
CA CYS A 156 -1.50 -11.32 -8.15
C CYS A 156 -0.94 -12.45 -7.26
N THR A 157 -0.86 -13.67 -7.78
CA THR A 157 -0.30 -14.83 -7.07
C THR A 157 1.17 -14.61 -6.77
N GLN A 158 1.94 -14.16 -7.76
CA GLN A 158 3.37 -13.85 -7.57
C GLN A 158 3.56 -12.75 -6.53
N LEU A 159 2.78 -11.67 -6.59
CA LEU A 159 2.89 -10.58 -5.61
C LEU A 159 2.54 -11.06 -4.19
N SER A 160 1.54 -11.94 -4.05
CA SER A 160 1.18 -12.54 -2.77
C SER A 160 2.30 -13.42 -2.20
N GLN A 161 2.96 -14.22 -3.05
CA GLN A 161 4.12 -15.02 -2.67
C GLN A 161 5.30 -14.14 -2.24
N ASP A 162 5.59 -13.08 -3.00
CA ASP A 162 6.66 -12.14 -2.68
C ASP A 162 6.38 -11.38 -1.37
N THR A 163 5.12 -11.02 -1.12
CA THR A 163 4.67 -10.42 0.14
C THR A 163 4.88 -11.40 1.31
N THR A 164 4.51 -12.66 1.12
CA THR A 164 4.68 -13.70 2.15
C THR A 164 6.16 -13.93 2.46
N ALA A 165 7.01 -13.98 1.43
CA ALA A 165 8.45 -14.11 1.59
C ALA A 165 9.03 -12.91 2.36
N PHE A 166 8.63 -11.68 2.01
CA PHE A 166 9.00 -10.47 2.73
C PHE A 166 8.61 -10.54 4.22
N LEU A 167 7.36 -10.86 4.53
CA LEU A 167 6.89 -10.97 5.92
C LEU A 167 7.66 -12.04 6.71
N ASN A 168 8.00 -13.17 6.09
CA ASN A 168 8.79 -14.22 6.72
C ASN A 168 10.24 -13.77 7.00
N GLU A 169 10.87 -13.07 6.05
CA GLU A 169 12.19 -12.47 6.23
C GLU A 169 12.18 -11.46 7.39
N ILE A 170 11.18 -10.58 7.44
CA ILE A 170 11.00 -9.61 8.54
C ILE A 170 10.77 -10.30 9.89
N ASN A 171 9.89 -11.29 9.95
CA ASN A 171 9.63 -12.04 11.18
C ASN A 171 10.89 -12.74 11.69
N SER A 172 11.73 -13.25 10.79
CA SER A 172 13.03 -13.85 11.14
C SER A 172 13.99 -12.81 11.73
N LEU A 173 14.06 -11.62 11.12
CA LEU A 173 14.88 -10.52 11.65
C LEU A 173 14.43 -10.08 13.04
N ILE A 174 13.11 -9.95 13.27
CA ILE A 174 12.57 -9.57 14.57
C ILE A 174 12.86 -10.66 15.62
N LYS A 175 12.65 -11.94 15.28
CA LYS A 175 12.88 -13.06 16.20
C LYS A 175 14.35 -13.27 16.54
N SER A 176 15.26 -12.90 15.63
CA SER A 176 16.71 -13.00 15.86
C SER A 176 17.28 -11.81 16.63
N TYR A 177 16.47 -10.77 16.89
CA TYR A 177 16.88 -9.63 17.70
C TYR A 177 17.20 -10.06 19.12
N LYS A 178 18.38 -9.66 19.59
CA LYS A 178 18.77 -9.73 20.99
C LYS A 178 18.76 -8.33 21.58
N PRO A 179 18.20 -8.12 22.78
CA PRO A 179 18.26 -6.84 23.46
C PRO A 179 19.71 -6.35 23.52
N ILE A 180 19.92 -5.07 23.23
CA ILE A 180 21.22 -4.44 23.38
C ILE A 180 21.53 -4.44 24.89
N GLU A 181 22.65 -5.06 25.27
CA GLU A 181 23.13 -4.97 26.64
C GLU A 181 23.56 -3.54 26.94
N LYS A 182 23.28 -3.07 28.17
CA LYS A 182 23.77 -1.76 28.61
C LYS A 182 25.27 -1.67 28.42
N SER A 183 25.70 -0.55 27.85
CA SER A 183 27.12 -0.22 27.70
C SER A 183 27.81 -0.16 29.06
N LYS A 184 29.14 -0.23 29.06
CA LYS A 184 29.92 -0.10 30.30
C LYS A 184 29.70 1.27 30.92
N GLU A 185 29.62 2.29 30.08
CA GLU A 185 29.38 3.68 30.43
C GLU A 185 27.98 3.86 31.05
N GLU A 186 26.94 3.24 30.49
CA GLU A 186 25.60 3.26 31.10
C GLU A 186 25.57 2.58 32.47
N LYS A 187 26.27 1.46 32.63
CA LYS A 187 26.39 0.79 33.93
C LYS A 187 27.13 1.67 34.94
N GLU A 188 28.23 2.31 34.52
CA GLU A 188 29.00 3.23 35.37
C GLU A 188 28.18 4.46 35.79
N VAL A 189 27.35 5.00 34.89
CA VAL A 189 26.43 6.11 35.21
C VAL A 189 25.35 5.66 36.18
N GLU A 190 24.76 4.47 36.00
CA GLU A 190 23.78 3.92 36.93
C GLU A 190 24.37 3.69 38.33
N ASP A 191 25.59 3.14 38.40
CA ASP A 191 26.31 2.95 39.65
C ASP A 191 26.62 4.29 40.34
N LEU A 192 26.99 5.32 39.57
CA LEU A 192 27.23 6.67 40.09
C LEU A 192 25.94 7.32 40.61
N ILE A 193 24.83 7.18 39.89
CA ILE A 193 23.51 7.68 40.33
C ILE A 193 23.13 7.02 41.65
N ALA A 194 23.21 5.68 41.73
CA ALA A 194 22.88 4.95 42.95
C ALA A 194 23.75 5.37 44.15
N LYS A 195 25.04 5.62 43.90
CA LYS A 195 25.96 6.14 44.93
C LYS A 195 25.57 7.54 45.39
N LEU A 196 25.26 8.45 44.47
CA LEU A 196 24.84 9.81 44.79
C LEU A 196 23.51 9.84 45.55
N GLU A 197 22.56 8.99 45.18
CA GLU A 197 21.30 8.83 45.91
C GLU A 197 21.52 8.38 47.35
N THR A 198 22.45 7.44 47.56
CA THR A 198 22.83 6.96 48.90
C THR A 198 23.49 8.06 49.73
N GLU A 199 24.44 8.81 49.14
CA GLU A 199 25.10 9.94 49.82
C GLU A 199 24.11 11.05 50.18
N LEU A 200 23.15 11.32 49.29
CA LEU A 200 22.11 12.33 49.51
C LEU A 200 21.14 11.90 50.61
N GLN A 201 20.80 10.62 50.69
CA GLN A 201 19.99 10.07 51.79
C GLN A 201 20.72 10.20 53.14
N GLN A 202 22.00 9.81 53.20
CA GLN A 202 22.80 9.93 54.42
C GLN A 202 22.95 11.39 54.88
N TYR A 203 23.14 12.31 53.93
CA TYR A 203 23.20 13.75 54.23
C TYR A 203 21.88 14.24 54.83
N ASN A 204 20.75 13.88 54.25
CA ASN A 204 19.42 14.27 54.73
C ASN A 204 19.12 13.69 56.13
N GLU A 205 19.47 12.43 56.38
CA GLU A 205 19.34 11.80 57.70
C GLU A 205 20.17 12.53 58.76
N LYS A 206 21.41 12.90 58.42
CA LYS A 206 22.28 13.67 59.32
C LYS A 206 21.74 15.07 59.59
N GLN A 207 21.19 15.76 58.59
CA GLN A 207 20.54 17.05 58.78
C GLN A 207 19.31 16.95 59.68
N ALA A 208 18.46 15.92 59.49
CA ALA A 208 17.29 15.70 60.33
C ALA A 208 17.68 15.42 61.80
N GLN A 209 18.74 14.65 62.04
CA GLN A 209 19.27 14.40 63.38
C GLN A 209 19.81 15.68 64.04
N LEU A 210 20.55 16.51 63.31
CA LEU A 210 21.05 17.79 63.82
C LEU A 210 19.90 18.73 64.18
N GLN A 211 18.84 18.77 63.36
CA GLN A 211 17.65 19.56 63.68
C GLN A 211 16.92 19.02 64.91
N GLN A 212 16.76 17.70 65.05
CA GLN A 212 16.18 17.10 66.26
C GLN A 212 17.01 17.41 67.52
N GLN A 213 18.34 17.29 67.45
CA GLN A 213 19.21 17.62 68.58
C GLN A 213 19.12 19.11 68.96
N ALA A 214 19.04 20.02 67.99
CA ALA A 214 18.82 21.44 68.24
C ALA A 214 17.45 21.73 68.89
N ILE A 215 16.40 21.00 68.50
CA ILE A 215 15.07 21.10 69.11
C ILE A 215 15.11 20.59 70.57
N THR A 216 15.74 19.44 70.83
CA THR A 216 15.87 18.87 72.18
C THR A 216 16.73 19.74 73.09
N ALA A 217 17.81 20.35 72.58
CA ALA A 217 18.65 21.27 73.34
C ALA A 217 17.87 22.56 73.74
N ASN A 218 17.08 23.12 72.83
CA ASN A 218 16.24 24.30 73.10
C ASN A 218 15.08 24.00 74.06
N GLN A 219 14.54 22.77 74.05
CA GLN A 219 13.53 22.35 75.03
C GLN A 219 14.14 22.19 76.43
N THR A 220 15.35 21.64 76.54
CA THR A 220 16.06 21.49 77.83
C THR A 220 16.41 22.86 78.46
N GLN A 221 16.75 23.86 77.66
CA GLN A 221 17.00 25.23 78.15
C GLN A 221 15.72 25.94 78.63
N LYS A 222 14.58 25.76 77.94
CA LYS A 222 13.29 26.30 78.40
C LYS A 222 12.75 25.66 79.69
N VAL A 223 13.12 24.42 79.99
CA VAL A 223 12.78 23.75 81.26
C VAL A 223 13.64 24.26 82.43
N GLN A 224 14.85 24.78 82.16
CA GLN A 224 15.70 25.41 83.20
C GLN A 224 15.36 26.89 83.46
N GLU A 225 14.75 27.59 82.49
CA GLU A 225 14.33 29.00 82.66
C GLU A 225 12.93 29.18 83.25
N ASN A 226 12.15 28.12 83.45
CA ASN A 226 10.84 28.23 84.10
C ASN A 226 10.55 27.13 85.12
N PRO A 227 11.29 27.05 86.24
CA PRO A 227 10.74 26.48 87.45
C PRO A 227 9.75 27.50 88.04
N GLU A 228 8.48 27.44 87.63
CA GLU A 228 7.44 28.25 88.26
C GLU A 228 7.26 27.85 89.73
N LYS A 229 7.18 28.88 90.58
CA LYS A 229 6.57 28.93 91.92
C LYS A 229 7.34 28.39 93.12
#